data_AF-A0A4S8KIN9-F1
#
_entry.id   AF-A0A4S8KIN9-F1
#
_cell.length_a   1.000
_cell.length_b   1.000
_cell.length_c   1.000
_cell.angle_alpha   90.00
_cell.angle_beta   90.00
_cell.angle_gamma   90.00
#
_symmetry.space_group_name_H-M   'P 1'
#
loop_
_entity.id
_entity.type
_entity.pdbx_description
1 polymer ?
#
loop_
_entity_poly.entity_id
_entity_poly.type
_entity_poly.pdbx_seq_one_letter_code
_entity_poly.pdbx_strand_id
1 'polypeptide(L)'
;QLAELCLPDVRKHQNLRKRTRRDSVKWYLQGYGFDLPQHKADPFFEGNKVVIRRHARFPTEINPYNPFLDYIKSCDNLFPTHWQLWLQADGSMPTRSWFIGRLKSLYNRQDIAGQSIRSGGATGLAEIGVPLHLIRATGHWASETFHIYIRKNPTFLTALLLQ
;
A
#
# COMPACT_ATOMS: atom_id res chain seq x y z
N GLN A 1 1.53 -1.66 -1.50
CA GLN A 1 0.11 -2.07 -1.27
C GLN A 1 -0.07 -2.40 0.21
N LEU A 2 -1.25 -2.26 0.83
CA LEU A 2 -1.39 -2.41 2.30
C LEU A 2 -0.91 -3.78 2.82
N ALA A 3 -1.06 -4.84 2.02
CA ALA A 3 -0.62 -6.20 2.33
C ALA A 3 0.88 -6.34 2.69
N GLU A 4 1.73 -5.41 2.24
CA GLU A 4 3.17 -5.38 2.54
C GLU A 4 3.45 -4.79 3.93
N LEU A 5 2.53 -3.97 4.44
CA LEU A 5 2.67 -3.24 5.69
C LEU A 5 1.99 -3.95 6.86
N CYS A 6 1.05 -4.86 6.60
CA CYS A 6 0.20 -5.45 7.63
C CYS A 6 0.08 -6.97 7.56
N LEU A 7 -0.24 -7.58 8.69
CA LEU A 7 -0.69 -8.97 8.75
C LEU A 7 -2.13 -9.13 8.22
N PRO A 8 -2.44 -10.27 7.59
CA PRO A 8 -3.83 -10.70 7.41
C PRO A 8 -4.55 -10.73 8.75
N ASP A 9 -5.81 -10.29 8.77
CA ASP A 9 -6.63 -10.32 9.99
C ASP A 9 -6.82 -11.75 10.52
N VAL A 10 -6.94 -12.71 9.59
CA VAL A 10 -7.11 -14.12 9.89
C VAL A 10 -5.76 -14.77 10.23
N ARG A 11 -5.61 -15.22 11.50
CA ARG A 11 -4.36 -15.81 12.02
C ARG A 11 -3.80 -16.95 11.16
N LYS A 12 -4.63 -17.88 10.66
CA LYS A 12 -4.17 -19.00 9.81
C LYS A 12 -3.51 -18.56 8.49
N HIS A 13 -3.73 -17.32 8.06
CA HIS A 13 -3.10 -16.76 6.85
C HIS A 13 -1.85 -15.92 7.16
N GLN A 14 -1.53 -15.71 8.44
CA GLN A 14 -0.38 -14.94 8.84
C GLN A 14 0.90 -15.74 8.61
N ASN A 15 1.70 -15.26 7.68
CA ASN A 15 3.04 -15.76 7.45
C ASN A 15 4.03 -14.63 7.74
N LEU A 16 4.84 -14.83 8.78
CA LEU A 16 5.86 -13.87 9.21
C LEU A 16 7.05 -13.83 8.24
N ARG A 17 7.38 -14.94 7.56
CA ARG A 17 8.46 -14.96 6.55
C ARG A 17 8.20 -14.03 5.37
N LYS A 18 6.95 -13.62 5.18
CA LYS A 18 6.52 -12.65 4.15
C LYS A 18 6.44 -11.21 4.66
N ARG A 19 7.11 -10.88 5.78
CA ARG A 19 7.12 -9.53 6.35
C ARG A 19 8.43 -8.84 6.11
N THR A 20 8.34 -7.55 5.80
CA THR A 20 9.48 -6.66 5.64
C THR A 20 10.33 -6.67 6.89
N ARG A 21 11.64 -6.90 6.71
CA ARG A 21 12.57 -6.95 7.83
C ARG A 21 13.16 -5.56 8.09
N ARG A 22 13.32 -5.22 9.36
CA ARG A 22 13.93 -3.96 9.81
C ARG A 22 15.39 -3.82 9.37
N ASP A 23 16.14 -4.92 9.40
CA ASP A 23 17.55 -4.96 8.98
C ASP A 23 17.78 -4.77 7.47
N SER A 24 16.72 -4.83 6.66
CA SER A 24 16.78 -4.48 5.24
C SER A 24 16.80 -2.97 4.99
N VAL A 25 16.53 -2.14 6.02
CA VAL A 25 16.53 -0.69 5.86
C VAL A 25 17.93 -0.19 5.51
N LYS A 26 18.03 0.56 4.42
CA LYS A 26 19.23 1.24 3.94
C LYS A 26 18.97 2.73 3.84
N TRP A 27 19.93 3.51 4.34
CA TRP A 27 19.92 4.96 4.23
C TRP A 27 20.76 5.40 3.04
N TYR A 28 20.27 6.38 2.30
CA TYR A 28 20.94 6.99 1.16
C TYR A 28 21.04 8.50 1.38
N LEU A 29 21.95 9.16 0.66
CA LEU A 29 22.09 10.62 0.74
C LEU A 29 20.77 11.36 0.46
N GLN A 30 19.95 10.81 -0.43
CA GLN A 30 18.69 11.41 -0.90
C GLN A 30 17.47 10.55 -0.58
N GLY A 31 17.49 9.77 0.51
CA GLY A 31 16.32 8.98 0.90
C GLY A 31 16.66 7.73 1.69
N TYR A 32 15.75 6.77 1.64
CA TYR A 32 15.92 5.48 2.27
C TYR A 32 15.25 4.40 1.44
N GLY A 33 15.56 3.15 1.73
CA GLY A 33 14.89 2.02 1.11
C GLY A 33 14.92 0.79 2.00
N PHE A 34 14.14 -0.21 1.61
CA PHE A 34 14.03 -1.49 2.31
C PHE A 34 13.58 -2.56 1.32
N ASP A 35 13.79 -3.81 1.69
CA ASP A 35 13.49 -4.95 0.83
C ASP A 35 12.14 -5.57 1.20
N LEU A 36 11.27 -5.68 0.22
CA LEU A 36 10.04 -6.44 0.31
C LEU A 36 10.33 -7.91 0.04
N PRO A 37 9.89 -8.81 0.94
CA PRO A 37 10.02 -10.24 0.70
C PRO A 37 9.17 -10.68 -0.50
N GLN A 38 9.59 -11.78 -1.08
CA GLN A 38 9.03 -12.43 -2.27
C GLN A 38 7.50 -12.45 -2.29
N HIS A 39 6.93 -12.21 -3.48
CA HIS A 39 5.49 -12.27 -3.71
C HIS A 39 5.12 -13.21 -4.86
N LYS A 40 3.83 -13.57 -4.96
CA LYS A 40 3.33 -14.54 -5.96
C LYS A 40 3.55 -14.15 -7.44
N ALA A 41 3.87 -12.88 -7.72
CA ALA A 41 4.12 -12.38 -9.06
C ALA A 41 5.62 -12.17 -9.34
N ASP A 42 6.49 -12.69 -8.46
CA ASP A 42 7.95 -12.60 -8.59
C ASP A 42 8.44 -13.99 -9.03
N PRO A 43 8.71 -14.19 -10.33
CA PRO A 43 9.01 -15.50 -10.88
C PRO A 43 10.37 -16.05 -10.41
N PHE A 44 11.27 -15.17 -9.95
CA PHE A 44 12.62 -15.55 -9.51
C PHE A 44 12.77 -15.57 -7.99
N PHE A 45 11.72 -15.17 -7.27
CA PHE A 45 11.73 -15.14 -5.81
C PHE A 45 12.90 -14.26 -5.28
N GLU A 46 13.21 -13.15 -5.94
CA GLU A 46 14.27 -12.23 -5.50
C GLU A 46 13.75 -11.18 -4.51
N GLY A 47 12.43 -10.96 -4.47
CA GLY A 47 11.82 -9.85 -3.76
C GLY A 47 11.85 -8.55 -4.55
N ASN A 48 11.49 -7.44 -3.90
CA ASN A 48 11.53 -6.12 -4.51
C ASN A 48 12.18 -5.11 -3.58
N LYS A 49 12.91 -4.13 -4.12
CA LYS A 49 13.44 -3.02 -3.33
C LYS A 49 12.52 -1.81 -3.44
N VAL A 50 12.05 -1.32 -2.30
CA VAL A 50 11.35 -0.03 -2.23
C VAL A 50 12.36 1.05 -1.92
N VAL A 51 12.39 2.10 -2.73
CA VAL A 51 13.23 3.29 -2.49
C VAL A 51 12.33 4.50 -2.42
N ILE A 52 12.39 5.20 -1.30
CA ILE A 52 11.65 6.44 -1.05
C ILE A 52 12.65 7.58 -1.09
N ARG A 53 12.51 8.42 -2.13
CA ARG A 53 13.41 9.56 -2.35
C ARG A 53 12.94 10.76 -1.55
N ARG A 54 13.90 11.40 -0.90
CA ARG A 54 13.77 12.76 -0.39
C ARG A 54 13.78 13.71 -1.59
N HIS A 55 12.72 14.47 -1.76
CA HIS A 55 12.65 15.50 -2.80
C HIS A 55 12.70 16.88 -2.15
N ALA A 56 13.72 17.66 -2.51
CA ALA A 56 13.90 19.03 -2.02
C ALA A 56 12.76 19.98 -2.40
N ARG A 57 11.93 19.61 -3.39
CA ARG A 57 10.77 20.39 -3.85
C ARG A 57 9.49 20.14 -3.06
N PHE A 58 9.43 19.06 -2.28
CA PHE A 58 8.27 18.79 -1.46
C PHE A 58 8.42 19.45 -0.09
N PRO A 59 7.38 20.12 0.41
CA PRO A 59 7.37 20.65 1.77
C PRO A 59 7.74 19.59 2.79
N THR A 60 8.38 19.99 3.89
CA THR A 60 8.86 19.08 4.95
C THR A 60 7.70 18.28 5.55
N GLU A 61 6.50 18.85 5.56
CA GLU A 61 5.26 18.28 6.09
C GLU A 61 4.80 17.02 5.36
N ILE A 62 5.11 16.91 4.06
CA ILE A 62 4.76 15.73 3.25
C ILE A 62 5.96 14.82 2.99
N ASN A 63 7.14 15.19 3.50
CA ASN A 63 8.36 14.43 3.31
C ASN A 63 8.43 13.28 4.34
N PRO A 64 8.37 12.01 3.90
CA PRO A 64 8.30 10.88 4.82
C PRO A 64 9.63 10.56 5.51
N TYR A 65 10.74 11.22 5.14
CA TYR A 65 12.07 10.91 5.64
C TYR A 65 12.19 11.05 7.17
N ASN A 66 11.85 12.22 7.72
CA ASN A 66 11.98 12.45 9.15
C ASN A 66 11.01 11.58 9.97
N PRO A 67 9.71 11.48 9.63
CA PRO A 67 8.80 10.55 10.32
C PRO A 67 9.28 9.11 10.30
N PHE A 68 9.84 8.64 9.18
CA PHE A 68 10.36 7.29 9.09
C PHE A 68 11.63 7.10 9.93
N LEU A 69 12.54 8.07 9.93
CA LEU A 69 13.74 8.03 10.78
C LEU A 69 13.39 7.97 12.26
N ASP A 70 12.46 8.81 12.70
CA ASP A 70 12.03 8.84 14.10
C ASP A 70 11.31 7.54 14.49
N TYR A 71 10.52 6.99 13.56
CA TYR A 71 9.90 5.67 13.72
C TYR A 71 10.94 4.55 13.90
N ILE A 72 12.00 4.52 13.09
CA ILE A 72 13.08 3.51 13.24
C ILE A 72 13.78 3.66 14.59
N LYS A 73 14.14 4.89 14.97
CA LYS A 73 14.76 5.16 16.29
C LYS A 73 13.87 4.70 17.44
N SER A 74 12.56 4.94 17.35
CA SER A 74 11.59 4.49 18.34
C SER A 74 11.53 2.96 18.41
N CYS A 75 11.54 2.27 17.27
CA CYS A 75 11.59 0.81 17.21
C CYS A 75 12.88 0.25 17.81
N ASP A 76 14.03 0.86 17.52
CA ASP A 76 15.32 0.42 18.05
C ASP A 76 15.41 0.57 19.57
N ASN A 77 14.80 1.62 20.12
CA ASN A 77 14.75 1.86 21.55
C ASN A 77 13.75 0.95 22.28
N LEU A 78 12.52 0.81 21.75
CA LEU A 78 11.44 0.10 22.42
C LEU A 78 11.45 -1.41 22.14
N PHE A 79 11.88 -1.81 20.95
CA PHE A 79 11.78 -3.18 20.44
C PHE A 79 13.12 -3.66 19.84
N PRO A 80 14.24 -3.64 20.59
CA PRO A 80 15.57 -3.90 20.06
C PRO A 80 15.71 -5.29 19.43
N THR A 81 14.96 -6.30 19.89
CA THR A 81 15.01 -7.68 19.39
C THR A 81 13.97 -8.01 18.32
N HIS A 82 13.06 -7.09 17.98
CA HIS A 82 12.07 -7.33 16.93
C HIS A 82 12.69 -7.18 15.55
N TRP A 83 12.50 -8.16 14.67
CA TRP A 83 13.06 -8.12 13.32
C TRP A 83 12.10 -7.50 12.30
N GLN A 84 10.82 -7.36 12.64
CA GLN A 84 9.80 -6.80 11.76
C GLN A 84 9.96 -5.29 11.61
N LEU A 85 9.82 -4.79 10.39
CA LEU A 85 9.91 -3.35 10.13
C LEU A 85 8.68 -2.59 10.65
N TRP A 86 7.48 -3.16 10.56
CA TRP A 86 6.22 -2.47 10.85
C TRP A 86 5.63 -2.92 12.18
N LEU A 87 5.66 -2.07 13.19
CA LEU A 87 5.24 -2.35 14.55
C LEU A 87 4.29 -1.25 15.03
N GLN A 88 3.34 -1.66 15.84
CA GLN A 88 2.50 -0.77 16.63
C GLN A 88 3.23 -0.35 17.91
N ALA A 89 2.65 0.60 18.65
CA ALA A 89 3.20 1.08 19.91
C ALA A 89 3.30 0.00 21.01
N ASP A 90 2.56 -1.11 20.88
CA ASP A 90 2.61 -2.27 21.77
C ASP A 90 3.58 -3.36 21.29
N GLY A 91 4.31 -3.14 20.19
CA GLY A 91 5.24 -4.11 19.60
C GLY A 91 4.57 -5.17 18.72
N SER A 92 3.24 -5.14 18.58
CA SER A 92 2.55 -6.05 17.67
C SER A 92 2.60 -5.54 16.22
N MET A 93 2.54 -6.46 15.26
CA MET A 93 2.42 -6.10 13.84
C MET A 93 1.00 -5.54 13.57
N PRO A 94 0.85 -4.44 12.82
CA PRO A 94 -0.46 -3.96 12.41
C PRO A 94 -1.19 -4.99 11.55
N THR A 95 -2.50 -5.14 11.75
CA THR A 95 -3.37 -5.88 10.83
C THR A 95 -4.01 -4.95 9.82
N ARG A 96 -4.62 -5.53 8.78
CA ARG A 96 -5.39 -4.74 7.82
C ARG A 96 -6.52 -3.96 8.51
N SER A 97 -7.28 -4.60 9.39
CA SER A 97 -8.39 -3.96 10.10
C SER A 97 -7.91 -2.83 10.99
N TRP A 98 -6.76 -2.99 11.64
CA TRP A 98 -6.12 -1.91 12.39
C TRP A 98 -5.83 -0.70 11.49
N PHE A 99 -5.18 -0.93 10.35
CA PHE A 99 -4.78 0.16 9.44
C PHE A 99 -5.99 0.89 8.86
N ILE A 100 -7.01 0.14 8.42
CA ILE A 100 -8.26 0.72 7.92
C ILE A 100 -8.97 1.50 9.03
N GLY A 101 -9.07 0.96 10.24
CA GLY A 101 -9.66 1.66 11.38
C GLY A 101 -8.95 2.98 11.69
N ARG A 102 -7.61 3.00 11.65
CA ARG A 102 -6.80 4.21 11.81
C ARG A 102 -7.08 5.24 10.71
N LEU A 103 -7.12 4.83 9.45
CA LEU A 103 -7.42 5.75 8.33
C LEU A 103 -8.82 6.33 8.43
N LYS A 104 -9.83 5.49 8.73
CA LYS A 104 -11.21 5.93 8.89
C LYS A 104 -11.35 6.99 9.97
N SER A 105 -10.66 6.79 11.10
CA SER A 105 -10.62 7.76 12.20
C SER A 105 -9.90 9.05 11.80
N LEU A 106 -8.73 8.96 11.16
CA LEU A 106 -7.93 10.13 10.75
C LEU A 106 -8.66 11.04 9.74
N TYR A 107 -9.37 10.44 8.79
CA TYR A 107 -10.07 11.18 7.73
C TYR A 107 -11.56 11.39 8.01
N ASN A 108 -12.05 10.94 9.18
CA ASN A 108 -13.47 10.93 9.52
C ASN A 108 -14.38 10.36 8.39
N ARG A 109 -13.96 9.24 7.80
CA ARG A 109 -14.62 8.62 6.64
C ARG A 109 -14.83 7.13 6.85
N GLN A 110 -16.03 6.62 6.56
CA GLN A 110 -16.37 5.21 6.77
C GLN A 110 -16.24 4.34 5.52
N ASP A 111 -16.07 4.94 4.36
CA ASP A 111 -16.01 4.30 3.05
C ASP A 111 -14.58 3.94 2.59
N ILE A 112 -13.57 4.18 3.44
CA ILE A 112 -12.20 3.73 3.20
C ILE A 112 -12.14 2.20 3.31
N ALA A 113 -11.79 1.55 2.20
CA ALA A 113 -11.70 0.10 2.08
C ALA A 113 -10.66 -0.33 1.03
N GLY A 114 -10.59 -1.63 0.74
CA GLY A 114 -9.68 -2.21 -0.26
C GLY A 114 -8.26 -2.47 0.25
N GLN A 115 -7.40 -2.98 -0.64
CA GLN A 115 -5.98 -3.26 -0.41
C GLN A 115 -5.06 -2.13 -0.91
N SER A 116 -5.55 -1.37 -1.90
CA SER A 116 -4.88 -0.21 -2.47
C SER A 116 -5.22 1.10 -1.75
N ILE A 117 -6.23 1.11 -0.85
CA ILE A 117 -6.74 2.30 -0.12
C ILE A 117 -7.41 3.36 -1.05
N ARG A 118 -7.18 3.29 -2.37
CA ARG A 118 -7.77 4.12 -3.43
C ARG A 118 -8.41 3.28 -4.53
N SER A 119 -9.24 3.94 -5.37
CA SER A 119 -9.68 3.40 -6.65
C SER A 119 -8.46 2.88 -7.43
N GLY A 120 -8.53 1.62 -7.89
CA GLY A 120 -7.45 1.03 -8.67
C GLY A 120 -7.19 1.84 -9.95
N GLY A 121 -6.04 1.65 -10.61
CA GLY A 121 -5.68 2.44 -11.79
C GLY A 121 -6.78 2.49 -12.86
N ALA A 122 -7.44 1.37 -13.12
CA ALA A 122 -8.57 1.32 -14.04
C ALA A 122 -9.82 2.07 -13.57
N THR A 123 -10.17 1.96 -12.28
CA THR A 123 -11.30 2.69 -11.71
C THR A 123 -11.02 4.20 -11.72
N GLY A 124 -9.81 4.63 -11.36
CA GLY A 124 -9.43 6.06 -11.40
C GLY A 124 -9.40 6.65 -12.81
N LEU A 125 -8.91 5.90 -13.81
CA LEU A 125 -8.95 6.33 -15.21
C LEU A 125 -10.39 6.43 -15.73
N ALA A 126 -11.23 5.48 -15.33
CA ALA A 126 -12.63 5.56 -15.66
C ALA A 126 -13.26 6.82 -14.98
N GLU A 127 -12.86 7.19 -13.75
CA GLU A 127 -13.49 8.26 -12.96
C GLU A 127 -13.31 9.63 -13.64
N ILE A 128 -12.22 9.77 -14.40
CA ILE A 128 -11.91 10.95 -15.20
C ILE A 128 -12.43 10.84 -16.64
N GLY A 129 -13.27 9.84 -16.95
CA GLY A 129 -13.96 9.70 -18.23
C GLY A 129 -13.16 9.00 -19.35
N VAL A 130 -12.05 8.33 -19.04
CA VAL A 130 -11.27 7.63 -20.08
C VAL A 130 -12.11 6.47 -20.64
N PRO A 131 -12.26 6.37 -21.98
CA PRO A 131 -13.00 5.27 -22.60
C PRO A 131 -12.51 3.88 -22.19
N LEU A 132 -13.45 2.97 -21.93
CA LEU A 132 -13.16 1.62 -21.41
C LEU A 132 -12.19 0.81 -22.29
N HIS A 133 -12.27 0.97 -23.60
CA HIS A 133 -11.38 0.28 -24.53
C HIS A 133 -9.92 0.75 -24.39
N LEU A 134 -9.68 2.04 -24.07
CA LEU A 134 -8.34 2.57 -23.82
C LEU A 134 -7.80 2.09 -22.47
N ILE A 135 -8.64 2.05 -21.44
CA ILE A 135 -8.26 1.49 -20.13
C ILE A 135 -7.89 0.02 -20.27
N ARG A 136 -8.67 -0.75 -21.04
CA ARG A 136 -8.41 -2.17 -21.34
C ARG A 136 -7.10 -2.37 -22.09
N ALA A 137 -6.86 -1.59 -23.15
CA ALA A 137 -5.62 -1.64 -23.92
C ALA A 137 -4.41 -1.32 -23.02
N THR A 138 -4.52 -0.27 -22.20
CA THR A 138 -3.47 0.16 -21.26
C THR A 138 -3.24 -0.86 -20.14
N GLY A 139 -4.29 -1.55 -19.68
CA GLY A 139 -4.20 -2.62 -18.67
C GLY A 139 -3.75 -3.98 -19.23
N HIS A 140 -3.55 -4.09 -20.55
CA HIS A 140 -3.23 -5.34 -21.25
C HIS A 140 -4.21 -6.48 -20.91
N TRP A 141 -5.49 -6.13 -20.77
CA TRP A 141 -6.52 -7.08 -20.38
C TRP A 141 -7.16 -7.77 -21.60
N ALA A 142 -6.91 -9.07 -21.71
CA ALA A 142 -7.46 -9.89 -22.79
C ALA A 142 -8.97 -10.14 -22.65
N SER A 143 -9.53 -10.12 -21.43
CA SER A 143 -10.91 -10.51 -21.15
C SER A 143 -11.76 -9.41 -20.48
N GLU A 144 -13.08 -9.58 -20.56
CA GLU A 144 -14.13 -8.71 -19.98
C GLU A 144 -14.12 -8.67 -18.43
N THR A 145 -13.22 -9.40 -17.78
CA THR A 145 -13.07 -9.48 -16.32
C THR A 145 -12.84 -8.12 -15.67
N PHE A 146 -12.32 -7.14 -16.42
CA PHE A 146 -12.12 -5.80 -15.92
C PHE A 146 -13.41 -5.03 -15.60
N HIS A 147 -14.54 -5.41 -16.22
CA HIS A 147 -15.84 -4.80 -15.90
C HIS A 147 -16.24 -4.99 -14.44
N ILE A 148 -15.73 -6.02 -13.77
CA ILE A 148 -15.97 -6.27 -12.33
C ILE A 148 -15.44 -5.09 -11.48
N TYR A 149 -14.38 -4.42 -11.93
CA TYR A 149 -13.79 -3.26 -11.25
C TYR A 149 -14.53 -1.95 -11.52
N ILE A 150 -15.36 -1.90 -12.56
CA ILE A 150 -16.08 -0.70 -13.01
C ILE A 150 -17.53 -0.72 -12.52
N ARG A 151 -18.18 -1.89 -12.56
CA ARG A 151 -19.60 -2.08 -12.18
C ARG A 151 -19.91 -1.82 -10.70
N LYS A 152 -18.90 -1.76 -9.82
CA LYS A 152 -19.10 -1.54 -8.37
C LYS A 152 -19.11 -0.07 -7.95
N ASN A 153 -18.89 0.87 -8.85
CA ASN A 153 -18.88 2.28 -8.51
C ASN A 153 -20.18 2.95 -9.01
N PRO A 154 -21.12 3.31 -8.10
CA PRO A 154 -22.45 3.81 -8.47
C PRO A 154 -22.40 5.09 -9.32
N THR A 155 -21.38 5.92 -9.15
CA THR A 155 -21.18 7.14 -9.95
C THR A 155 -20.98 6.83 -11.44
N PHE A 156 -20.44 5.65 -11.77
CA PHE A 156 -20.22 5.22 -13.14
C PHE A 156 -21.43 4.68 -13.84
N LEU A 157 -22.27 3.90 -13.14
CA LEU A 157 -23.50 3.39 -13.71
C LEU A 157 -24.36 4.56 -14.18
N THR A 158 -24.40 5.64 -13.40
CA THR A 158 -25.12 6.87 -13.78
C THR A 158 -24.47 7.56 -14.98
N ALA A 159 -23.14 7.66 -15.05
CA ALA A 159 -22.45 8.28 -16.18
C ALA A 159 -22.56 7.47 -17.49
N LEU A 160 -22.59 6.14 -17.42
CA LEU A 160 -22.76 5.24 -18.56
C LEU A 160 -24.20 5.19 -19.09
N LEU A 161 -25.20 5.49 -18.26
CA LEU A 161 -26.62 5.51 -18.63
C LEU A 161 -27.06 6.87 -19.21
N LEU A 162 -26.23 7.90 -19.10
CA LEU A 162 -26.51 9.28 -19.54
C LEU A 162 -25.75 9.68 -20.82
N GLN A 163 -25.07 8.73 -21.47
CA GLN A 163 -24.55 8.86 -22.84
C GLN A 163 -25.49 8.15 -23.82
#